data_AF-A0A2E3FC19-F1
#
_entry.id   AF-A0A2E3FC19-F1
#
_cell.length_a   1.000
_cell.length_b   1.000
_cell.length_c   1.000
_cell.angle_alpha   90.00
_cell.angle_beta   90.00
_cell.angle_gamma   90.00
#
_symmetry.space_group_name_H-M   'P 1'
#
loop_
_entity.id
_entity.type
_entity.pdbx_description
1 polymer ?
#
loop_
_entity_poly.entity_id
_entity_poly.type
_entity_poly.pdbx_seq_one_letter_code
_entity_poly.pdbx_strand_id
1 'polypeptide(L)'
;MTNTTQPPEKKNGMRVWLKVVLFTSLALNLAVAGLVIGAAVKYGPRDGGRDGRHPPRLERIVGPYTHALSHADKRAIGARLRAEYRDNRPSREQIRAEFSTVLQALRARPYDAQQVEAILMRQMQAGAERQELGQRLLIERLSAMSDAERAAYADRLEDGLKRHGPPGPSKRN
;
A
#
# COMPACT_ATOMS: atom_id res chain seq x y z
N MET A 1 37.99 -35.83 61.39
CA MET A 1 37.89 -34.85 60.29
C MET A 1 37.63 -35.62 59.00
N THR A 2 36.39 -35.64 58.51
CA THR A 2 36.01 -36.31 57.25
C THR A 2 35.36 -35.27 56.35
N ASN A 3 36.08 -34.81 55.33
CA ASN A 3 35.54 -33.89 54.32
C ASN A 3 34.68 -34.66 53.33
N THR A 4 33.41 -34.28 53.22
CA THR A 4 32.49 -34.72 52.17
C THR A 4 32.66 -33.83 50.94
N THR A 5 33.18 -34.40 49.86
CA THR A 5 33.25 -33.73 48.54
C THR A 5 31.86 -33.70 47.91
N GLN A 6 31.29 -32.50 47.73
CA GLN A 6 30.07 -32.28 46.94
C GLN A 6 30.34 -32.47 45.43
N PRO A 7 29.40 -33.01 44.63
CA PRO A 7 29.56 -33.08 43.18
C PRO A 7 29.30 -31.71 42.52
N PRO A 8 29.88 -31.44 41.35
CA PRO A 8 29.79 -30.13 40.70
C PRO A 8 28.38 -29.86 40.15
N GLU A 9 27.88 -28.65 40.41
CA GLU A 9 26.64 -28.12 39.86
C GLU A 9 26.71 -28.01 38.33
N LYS A 10 25.84 -28.75 37.64
CA LYS A 10 25.69 -28.66 36.19
C LYS A 10 24.93 -27.37 35.85
N LYS A 11 25.65 -26.30 35.51
CA LYS A 11 25.04 -25.06 35.00
C LYS A 11 24.28 -25.36 33.71
N ASN A 12 22.96 -25.30 33.75
CA ASN A 12 22.07 -25.41 32.60
C ASN A 12 22.22 -24.17 31.70
N GLY A 13 23.29 -24.15 30.90
CA GLY A 13 23.42 -23.23 29.78
C GLY A 13 22.34 -23.54 28.75
N MET A 14 21.51 -22.55 28.41
CA MET A 14 20.52 -22.61 27.33
C MET A 14 21.11 -23.34 26.11
N ARG A 15 20.55 -24.50 25.76
CA ARG A 15 21.03 -25.37 24.67
C ARG A 15 21.28 -24.52 23.42
N VAL A 16 22.48 -24.63 22.84
CA VAL A 16 22.91 -23.83 21.67
C VAL A 16 21.89 -23.90 20.51
N TRP A 17 21.26 -25.05 20.32
CA TRP A 17 20.19 -25.22 19.33
C TRP A 17 18.95 -24.35 19.58
N LEU A 18 18.58 -24.09 20.85
CA LEU A 18 17.50 -23.15 21.18
C LEU A 18 17.85 -21.71 20.76
N LYS A 19 19.12 -21.31 20.91
CA LYS A 19 19.59 -19.99 20.45
C LYS A 19 19.49 -19.89 18.93
N VAL A 20 19.91 -20.93 18.21
CA VAL A 20 19.83 -20.97 16.74
C VAL A 20 18.38 -20.86 16.26
N VAL A 21 17.46 -21.64 16.81
CA VAL A 21 16.03 -21.55 16.46
C VAL A 21 15.47 -20.16 16.75
N LEU A 22 15.83 -19.56 17.89
CA LEU A 22 15.38 -18.22 18.26
C LEU A 22 15.91 -17.15 17.29
N PHE A 23 17.19 -17.19 16.95
CA PHE A 23 17.80 -16.26 16.00
C PHE A 23 17.22 -16.42 14.59
N THR A 24 17.02 -17.66 14.14
CA THR A 24 16.40 -17.93 12.83
C THR A 24 14.95 -17.44 12.79
N SER A 25 14.17 -17.68 13.85
CA SER A 25 12.81 -17.16 13.94
C SER A 25 12.78 -15.64 13.96
N LEU A 26 13.69 -15.01 14.71
CA LEU A 26 13.80 -13.55 14.77
C LEU A 26 14.19 -12.97 13.40
N ALA A 27 15.17 -13.55 12.72
CA ALA A 27 15.61 -13.13 11.39
C ALA A 27 14.50 -13.27 10.35
N LEU A 28 13.73 -14.36 10.38
CA LEU A 28 12.59 -14.57 9.49
C LEU A 28 11.48 -13.54 9.75
N ASN A 29 11.19 -13.25 11.01
CA ASN A 29 10.23 -12.20 11.38
C ASN A 29 10.69 -10.82 10.90
N LEU A 30 11.98 -10.49 11.06
CA LEU A 30 12.54 -9.23 10.57
C LEU A 30 12.57 -9.16 9.03
N ALA A 31 12.77 -10.28 8.34
CA ALA A 31 12.70 -10.34 6.88
C ALA A 31 11.27 -10.10 6.38
N VAL A 32 10.27 -10.73 7.00
CA VAL A 32 8.85 -10.50 6.67
C VAL A 32 8.45 -9.05 6.98
N ALA A 33 8.83 -8.53 8.16
CA ALA A 33 8.59 -7.13 8.51
C ALA A 33 9.28 -6.17 7.53
N GLY A 34 10.54 -6.45 7.16
CA GLY A 34 11.29 -5.69 6.17
C GLY A 34 10.69 -5.75 4.77
N LEU A 35 10.11 -6.89 4.36
CA LEU A 35 9.40 -7.03 3.09
C LEU A 35 8.07 -6.28 3.09
N VAL A 36 7.31 -6.32 4.20
CA VAL A 36 6.05 -5.60 4.33
C VAL A 36 6.28 -4.09 4.42
N ILE A 37 7.24 -3.65 5.24
CA ILE A 37 7.65 -2.23 5.34
C ILE A 37 8.27 -1.79 4.01
N GLY A 38 9.13 -2.61 3.42
CA GLY A 38 9.74 -2.33 2.12
C GLY A 38 8.72 -2.26 0.99
N ALA A 39 7.71 -3.13 0.99
CA ALA A 39 6.59 -3.08 0.05
C ALA A 39 5.67 -1.88 0.34
N ALA A 40 5.44 -1.51 1.59
CA ALA A 40 4.72 -0.29 1.95
C ALA A 40 5.50 0.99 1.57
N VAL A 41 6.83 0.97 1.61
CA VAL A 41 7.68 2.09 1.18
C VAL A 41 7.84 2.12 -0.35
N LYS A 42 7.91 0.96 -1.01
CA LYS A 42 8.10 0.82 -2.47
C LYS A 42 6.79 0.95 -3.24
N TYR A 43 5.70 0.37 -2.74
CA TYR A 43 4.39 0.29 -3.38
C TYR A 43 3.27 0.99 -2.60
N GLY A 44 3.44 1.23 -1.30
CA GLY A 44 2.66 2.28 -0.65
C GLY A 44 3.10 3.66 -1.16
N PRO A 45 2.43 4.74 -0.72
CA PRO A 45 2.67 6.06 -1.26
C PRO A 45 4.15 6.41 -1.13
N ARG A 46 4.86 6.43 -2.27
CA ARG A 46 6.10 7.19 -2.41
C ARG A 46 5.79 8.66 -2.17
N ASP A 47 5.72 9.01 -0.90
CA ASP A 47 5.67 10.34 -0.35
C ASP A 47 7.08 10.92 -0.43
N GLY A 48 7.44 11.38 -1.63
CA GLY A 48 8.53 12.34 -1.78
C GLY A 48 8.06 13.69 -1.29
N GLY A 49 8.08 13.93 0.02
CA GLY A 49 7.75 15.22 0.65
C GLY A 49 7.35 15.08 2.11
N ARG A 50 7.94 15.90 2.99
CA ARG A 50 7.96 15.82 4.47
C ARG A 50 6.62 15.86 5.23
N ASP A 51 5.49 15.72 4.55
CA ASP A 51 4.17 15.79 5.17
C ASP A 51 3.23 14.79 4.48
N GLY A 52 2.85 13.71 5.16
CA GLY A 52 1.85 12.71 4.72
C GLY A 52 0.43 13.28 4.60
N ARG A 53 0.29 14.38 3.84
CA ARG A 53 -0.91 15.21 3.70
C ARG A 53 -1.38 15.34 2.25
N HIS A 54 -1.02 14.40 1.39
CA HIS A 54 -1.56 14.40 0.03
C HIS A 54 -2.58 13.28 -0.18
N PRO A 55 -3.78 13.63 -0.71
CA PRO A 55 -4.79 12.65 -1.06
C PRO A 55 -4.29 11.70 -2.15
N PRO A 56 -4.95 10.55 -2.32
CA PRO A 56 -4.54 9.57 -3.32
C PRO A 56 -4.40 10.23 -4.69
N ARG A 57 -3.25 9.99 -5.34
CA ARG A 57 -2.95 10.54 -6.66
C ARG A 57 -3.95 9.99 -7.67
N LEU A 58 -4.54 10.86 -8.48
CA LEU A 58 -5.55 10.53 -9.48
C LEU A 58 -5.09 9.40 -10.41
N GLU A 59 -3.78 9.36 -10.71
CA GLU A 59 -3.13 8.34 -11.53
C GLU A 59 -3.26 6.92 -10.97
N ARG A 60 -3.30 6.77 -9.64
CA ARG A 60 -3.47 5.46 -8.99
C ARG A 60 -4.91 4.99 -8.95
N ILE A 61 -5.85 5.91 -9.13
CA ILE A 61 -7.29 5.66 -8.94
C ILE A 61 -7.92 5.25 -10.26
N VAL A 62 -7.55 5.90 -11.36
CA VAL A 62 -8.20 5.70 -12.66
C VAL A 62 -7.22 5.24 -13.76
N GLY A 63 -5.96 5.02 -13.40
CA GLY A 63 -5.00 4.34 -14.27
C GLY A 63 -4.65 5.11 -15.56
N PRO A 64 -4.36 4.42 -16.68
CA PRO A 64 -3.83 5.01 -17.92
C PRO A 64 -4.67 6.17 -18.48
N TYR A 65 -5.98 6.14 -18.27
CA TYR A 65 -6.91 7.19 -18.71
C TYR A 65 -6.55 8.57 -18.14
N THR A 66 -6.13 8.62 -16.87
CA THR A 66 -5.75 9.90 -16.27
C THR A 66 -4.39 10.40 -16.73
N HIS A 67 -3.50 9.52 -17.21
CA HIS A 67 -2.22 9.94 -17.76
C HIS A 67 -2.39 10.78 -19.04
N ALA A 68 -3.42 10.50 -19.84
CA ALA A 68 -3.74 11.21 -21.07
C ALA A 68 -4.39 12.59 -20.86
N LEU A 69 -4.89 12.87 -19.66
CA LEU A 69 -5.43 14.19 -19.32
C LEU A 69 -4.36 15.27 -19.38
N SER A 70 -4.77 16.49 -19.76
CA SER A 70 -3.90 17.66 -19.67
C SER A 70 -3.54 17.95 -18.21
N HIS A 71 -2.46 18.70 -17.98
CA HIS A 71 -2.10 19.11 -16.62
C HIS A 71 -3.18 19.97 -15.96
N ALA A 72 -3.92 20.77 -16.73
CA ALA A 72 -5.03 21.56 -16.22
C ALA A 72 -6.18 20.65 -15.75
N ASP A 73 -6.54 19.64 -16.54
CA ASP A 73 -7.62 18.70 -16.21
C ASP A 73 -7.27 17.82 -15.00
N LYS A 74 -6.02 17.34 -14.94
CA LYS A 74 -5.51 16.61 -13.77
C LYS A 74 -5.61 17.46 -12.50
N ARG A 75 -5.26 18.75 -12.59
CA ARG A 75 -5.37 19.67 -11.44
C ARG A 75 -6.84 19.93 -11.06
N ALA A 76 -7.73 20.08 -12.04
CA ALA A 76 -9.15 20.32 -11.78
C ALA A 76 -9.83 19.12 -11.11
N ILE A 77 -9.67 17.91 -11.69
CA ILE A 77 -10.18 16.67 -11.09
C ILE A 77 -9.53 16.42 -9.74
N GLY A 78 -8.20 16.60 -9.66
CA GLY A 78 -7.47 16.48 -8.40
C GLY A 78 -8.03 17.40 -7.33
N ALA A 79 -8.26 18.69 -7.61
CA ALA A 79 -8.82 19.64 -6.66
C ALA A 79 -10.22 19.24 -6.17
N ARG A 80 -11.10 18.77 -7.05
CA ARG A 80 -12.43 18.26 -6.68
C ARG A 80 -12.33 17.02 -5.81
N LEU A 81 -11.50 16.05 -6.21
CA LEU A 81 -11.21 14.86 -5.43
C LEU A 81 -10.71 15.24 -4.03
N ARG A 82 -9.81 16.24 -3.91
CA ARG A 82 -9.34 16.72 -2.61
C ARG A 82 -10.47 17.33 -1.78
N ALA A 83 -11.36 18.10 -2.41
CA ALA A 83 -12.46 18.74 -1.71
C ALA A 83 -13.41 17.69 -1.13
N GLU A 84 -13.89 16.74 -1.94
CA GLU A 84 -14.77 15.65 -1.49
C GLU A 84 -14.08 14.72 -0.48
N TYR A 85 -12.77 14.50 -0.64
CA TYR A 85 -12.00 13.67 0.28
C TYR A 85 -11.67 14.38 1.59
N ARG A 86 -11.61 15.72 1.62
CA ARG A 86 -11.28 16.48 2.84
C ARG A 86 -12.32 16.26 3.91
N ASP A 87 -13.58 16.14 3.51
CA ASP A 87 -14.71 15.95 4.42
C ASP A 87 -14.75 14.53 5.01
N ASN A 88 -14.22 13.55 4.28
CA ASN A 88 -14.15 12.13 4.68
C ASN A 88 -12.72 11.65 5.00
N ARG A 89 -11.79 12.57 5.26
CA ARG A 89 -10.39 12.22 5.47
C ARG A 89 -10.21 11.57 6.86
N PRO A 90 -9.63 10.36 6.95
CA PRO A 90 -9.35 9.77 8.24
C PRO A 90 -8.30 10.60 9.00
N SER A 91 -8.57 10.86 10.27
CA SER A 91 -7.66 11.52 11.20
C SER A 91 -6.42 10.64 11.42
N ARG A 92 -5.32 11.26 11.91
CA ARG A 92 -4.11 10.50 12.27
C ARG A 92 -4.40 9.43 13.32
N GLU A 93 -5.31 9.71 14.24
CA GLU A 93 -5.72 8.78 15.29
C GLU A 93 -6.54 7.62 14.70
N GLN A 94 -7.44 7.89 13.76
CA GLN A 94 -8.20 6.86 13.06
C GLN A 94 -7.29 5.92 12.27
N ILE A 95 -6.31 6.46 11.54
CA ILE A 95 -5.31 5.65 10.83
C ILE A 95 -4.52 4.79 11.81
N ARG A 96 -4.08 5.36 12.95
CA ARG A 96 -3.35 4.61 13.98
C ARG A 96 -4.21 3.51 14.60
N ALA A 97 -5.49 3.78 14.83
CA ALA A 97 -6.45 2.81 15.34
C ALA A 97 -6.67 1.66 14.34
N GLU A 98 -6.79 1.94 13.04
CA GLU A 98 -6.89 0.91 12.00
C GLU A 98 -5.68 -0.02 11.99
N PHE A 99 -4.46 0.53 12.04
CA PHE A 99 -3.25 -0.28 12.13
C PHE A 99 -3.15 -1.09 13.42
N SER A 100 -3.58 -0.51 14.55
CA SER A 100 -3.65 -1.23 15.82
C SER A 100 -4.58 -2.44 15.71
N THR A 101 -5.76 -2.28 15.10
CA THR A 101 -6.72 -3.36 14.88
C THR A 101 -6.15 -4.50 14.04
N VAL A 102 -5.46 -4.19 12.93
CA VAL A 102 -4.78 -5.20 12.11
C VAL A 102 -3.72 -5.94 12.91
N LEU A 103 -2.88 -5.21 13.65
CA LEU A 103 -1.80 -5.80 14.46
C LEU A 103 -2.33 -6.70 15.59
N GLN A 104 -3.44 -6.32 16.21
CA GLN A 104 -4.09 -7.13 17.24
C GLN A 104 -4.64 -8.42 16.65
N ALA A 105 -5.38 -8.35 15.53
CA ALA A 105 -5.92 -9.53 14.86
C ALA A 105 -4.82 -10.52 14.44
N LEU A 106 -3.72 -10.02 13.88
CA LEU A 106 -2.58 -10.86 13.47
C LEU A 106 -1.82 -11.49 14.65
N ARG A 107 -1.85 -10.88 15.84
CA ARG A 107 -1.17 -11.36 17.05
C ARG A 107 -2.07 -12.21 17.95
N ALA A 108 -3.36 -12.31 17.63
CA ALA A 108 -4.33 -13.05 18.42
C ALA A 108 -3.93 -14.52 18.59
N ARG A 109 -4.14 -15.06 19.80
CA ARG A 109 -3.97 -16.47 20.13
C ARG A 109 -5.22 -16.95 20.87
N PRO A 110 -6.01 -17.86 20.27
CA PRO A 110 -5.83 -18.49 18.96
C PRO A 110 -5.94 -17.49 17.78
N TYR A 111 -5.35 -17.84 16.64
CA TYR A 111 -5.46 -17.05 15.41
C TYR A 111 -6.88 -17.11 14.85
N ASP A 112 -7.42 -15.95 14.48
CA ASP A 112 -8.74 -15.82 13.86
C ASP A 112 -8.60 -15.32 12.42
N ALA A 113 -8.71 -16.24 11.46
CA ALA A 113 -8.63 -15.94 10.04
C ALA A 113 -9.81 -15.06 9.56
N GLN A 114 -11.01 -15.27 10.10
CA GLN A 114 -12.21 -14.54 9.69
C GLN A 114 -12.11 -13.06 10.10
N GLN A 115 -11.54 -12.79 11.27
CA GLN A 115 -11.28 -11.42 11.71
C GLN A 115 -10.33 -10.68 10.77
N VAL A 116 -9.24 -11.32 10.34
CA VAL A 116 -8.28 -10.73 9.39
C VAL A 116 -8.92 -10.52 8.02
N GLU A 117 -9.64 -11.50 7.51
CA GLU A 117 -10.39 -11.40 6.24
C GLU A 117 -11.35 -10.22 6.25
N ALA A 118 -12.15 -10.08 7.31
CA ALA A 118 -13.10 -8.97 7.44
C ALA A 118 -12.41 -7.59 7.43
N ILE A 119 -11.21 -7.48 8.03
CA ILE A 119 -10.43 -6.23 7.98
C ILE A 119 -9.97 -5.91 6.55
N LEU A 120 -9.44 -6.91 5.83
CA LEU A 120 -8.98 -6.74 4.45
C LEU A 120 -10.15 -6.41 3.50
N MET A 121 -11.31 -7.04 3.67
CA MET A 121 -12.50 -6.75 2.86
C MET A 121 -12.98 -5.30 3.06
N ARG A 122 -13.00 -4.79 4.30
CA ARG A 122 -13.33 -3.38 4.56
C ARG A 122 -12.35 -2.42 3.89
N GLN A 123 -11.05 -2.73 3.92
CA GLN A 123 -10.03 -1.91 3.25
C GLN A 123 -10.20 -1.93 1.73
N MET A 124 -10.54 -3.09 1.15
CA MET A 124 -10.84 -3.22 -0.27
C MET A 124 -12.07 -2.39 -0.66
N GLN A 125 -13.16 -2.46 0.12
CA GLN A 125 -14.39 -1.69 -0.12
C GLN A 125 -14.12 -0.18 -0.06
N ALA A 126 -13.41 0.29 0.96
CA ALA A 126 -13.02 1.70 1.07
C ALA A 126 -12.11 2.14 -0.11
N GLY A 127 -11.32 1.23 -0.66
CA GLY A 127 -10.56 1.46 -1.89
C GLY A 127 -11.46 1.59 -3.13
N ALA A 128 -12.44 0.70 -3.25
CA ALA A 128 -13.39 0.67 -4.37
C ALA A 128 -14.24 1.95 -4.44
N GLU A 129 -14.73 2.44 -3.30
CA GLU A 129 -15.48 3.71 -3.22
C GLU A 129 -14.66 4.90 -3.75
N ARG A 130 -13.36 4.94 -3.42
CA ARG A 130 -12.44 5.98 -3.91
C ARG A 130 -12.20 5.86 -5.41
N GLN A 131 -12.13 4.63 -5.91
CA GLN A 131 -12.01 4.35 -7.33
C GLN A 131 -13.24 4.81 -8.11
N GLU A 132 -14.43 4.48 -7.60
CA GLU A 132 -15.71 4.89 -8.18
C GLU A 132 -15.84 6.42 -8.22
N LEU A 133 -15.46 7.11 -7.14
CA LEU A 133 -15.41 8.56 -7.10
C LEU A 133 -14.48 9.13 -8.18
N GLY A 134 -13.26 8.60 -8.31
CA GLY A 134 -12.32 9.04 -9.33
C GLY A 134 -12.84 8.83 -10.75
N GLN A 135 -13.48 7.69 -11.02
CA GLN A 135 -14.09 7.39 -12.31
C GLN A 135 -15.25 8.34 -12.62
N ARG A 136 -16.13 8.60 -11.64
CA ARG A 136 -17.25 9.55 -11.79
C ARG A 136 -16.75 10.94 -12.14
N LEU A 137 -15.74 11.46 -11.42
CA LEU A 137 -15.16 12.78 -11.69
C LEU A 137 -14.46 12.85 -13.06
N LEU A 138 -13.84 11.76 -13.50
CA LEU A 138 -13.26 11.68 -14.85
C LEU A 138 -14.36 11.78 -15.92
N ILE A 139 -15.43 10.99 -15.79
CA ILE A 139 -16.55 11.00 -16.72
C ILE A 139 -17.17 12.40 -16.79
N GLU A 140 -17.43 13.02 -15.64
CA GLU A 140 -17.97 14.38 -15.57
C GLU A 140 -17.07 15.38 -16.32
N ARG A 141 -15.75 15.28 -16.15
CA ARG A 141 -14.81 16.17 -16.86
C ARG A 141 -14.85 15.94 -18.37
N LEU A 142 -14.90 14.69 -18.83
CA LEU A 142 -14.98 14.35 -20.25
C LEU A 142 -16.31 14.80 -20.88
N SER A 143 -17.41 14.73 -20.14
CA SER A 143 -18.72 15.23 -20.57
C SER A 143 -18.74 16.76 -20.70
N ALA A 144 -17.98 17.47 -19.86
CA ALA A 144 -17.87 18.94 -19.91
C ALA A 144 -16.90 19.48 -20.98
N MET A 145 -16.14 18.61 -21.65
CA MET A 145 -15.25 18.99 -22.76
C MET A 145 -16.04 19.25 -24.05
N SER A 146 -15.51 20.14 -24.89
CA SER A 146 -15.89 20.23 -26.29
C SER A 146 -15.42 19.02 -27.10
N ASP A 147 -15.96 18.85 -28.31
CA ASP A 147 -15.54 17.78 -29.21
C ASP A 147 -14.04 17.85 -29.55
N ALA A 148 -13.51 19.06 -29.75
CA ALA A 148 -12.09 19.27 -30.02
C ALA A 148 -11.20 18.90 -28.82
N GLU A 149 -11.63 19.24 -27.60
CA GLU A 149 -10.89 18.86 -26.38
C GLU A 149 -10.90 17.35 -26.14
N ARG A 150 -12.04 16.68 -26.39
CA ARG A 150 -12.13 15.21 -26.33
C ARG A 150 -11.27 14.53 -27.38
N ALA A 151 -11.24 15.04 -28.62
CA ALA A 151 -10.38 14.51 -29.67
C ALA A 151 -8.89 14.61 -29.27
N ALA A 152 -8.45 15.78 -28.80
CA ALA A 152 -7.09 15.96 -28.33
C ALA A 152 -6.75 15.09 -27.10
N TYR A 153 -7.73 14.78 -26.24
CA TYR A 153 -7.55 13.82 -25.16
C TYR A 153 -7.37 12.39 -25.69
N ALA A 154 -8.17 11.98 -26.67
CA ALA A 154 -8.07 10.66 -27.29
C ALA A 154 -6.69 10.46 -27.96
N ASP A 155 -6.20 11.47 -28.67
CA ASP A 155 -4.86 11.44 -29.30
C ASP A 155 -3.76 11.21 -28.26
N ARG A 156 -3.81 11.96 -27.14
CA ARG A 156 -2.84 11.80 -26.04
C ARG A 156 -2.95 10.42 -25.37
N LEU A 157 -4.15 9.86 -25.29
CA LEU A 157 -4.37 8.52 -24.74
C LEU A 157 -3.76 7.46 -25.65
N GLU A 158 -3.99 7.57 -26.96
CA GLU A 158 -3.43 6.67 -27.96
C GLU A 158 -1.89 6.73 -27.95
N ASP A 159 -1.32 7.93 -27.93
CA ASP A 159 0.12 8.14 -27.81
C ASP A 159 0.72 7.54 -26.54
N GLY A 160 0.02 7.71 -25.40
CA GLY A 160 0.42 7.12 -24.12
C GLY A 160 0.45 5.60 -24.17
N LEU A 161 -0.53 4.98 -24.81
CA LEU A 161 -0.61 3.52 -24.99
C LEU A 161 0.49 3.01 -25.92
N LYS A 162 0.81 3.73 -27.01
CA LYS A 162 1.90 3.38 -27.93
C LYS A 162 3.28 3.45 -27.24
N ARG A 163 3.51 4.42 -26.35
CA ARG A 163 4.80 4.61 -25.65
C ARG A 163 5.02 3.62 -24.51
N HIS A 164 3.97 3.06 -23.93
CA HIS A 164 4.03 2.13 -22.80
C HIS A 164 3.54 0.71 -23.14
N GLY A 165 3.39 0.39 -24.42
CA GLY A 165 3.11 -0.96 -24.89
C GLY A 165 4.25 -1.95 -24.53
N PRO A 166 3.96 -3.25 -24.41
CA PRO A 166 4.98 -4.26 -24.11
C PRO A 166 6.12 -4.16 -25.13
N PRO A 167 7.40 -4.33 -24.73
CA PRO A 167 8.52 -4.23 -25.64
C PRO A 167 8.31 -5.21 -26.80
N GLY A 168 8.23 -4.68 -28.02
CA GLY A 168 8.14 -5.50 -29.22
C GLY A 168 9.33 -6.46 -29.28
N PRO A 169 9.17 -7.66 -29.89
CA PRO A 169 10.22 -8.66 -29.91
C PRO A 169 11.49 -8.06 -30.52
N SER A 170 12.56 -8.03 -29.71
CA SER A 170 13.91 -7.66 -30.14
C SER A 170 14.27 -8.49 -31.37
N LYS A 171 14.37 -7.85 -32.53
CA LYS A 171 14.98 -8.48 -33.70
C LYS A 171 16.46 -8.73 -33.39
N ARG A 172 16.78 -9.94 -32.96
CA ARG A 172 18.15 -10.45 -32.95
C ARG A 172 18.50 -10.76 -34.40
N ASN A 173 19.40 -9.97 -34.97
CA ASN A 173 20.17 -10.34 -36.16
C ASN A 173 21.22 -11.39 -35.77
#